data_AF-A0A7S1GJY5-F1
#
_entry.id   AF-A0A7S1GJY5-F1
#
_cell.length_a   1.000
_cell.length_b   1.000
_cell.length_c   1.000
_cell.angle_alpha   90.00
_cell.angle_beta   90.00
_cell.angle_gamma   90.00
#
_symmetry.space_group_name_H-M   'P 1'
#
loop_
_entity.id
_entity.type
_entity.pdbx_description
1 polymer ?
#
loop_
_entity_poly.entity_id
_entity_poly.type
_entity_poly.pdbx_seq_one_letter_code
_entity_poly.pdbx_strand_id
1 'polypeptide(L)'
;VKLVDMPGVATKGDQKIINEAATRLQKRFPDMFKQSQQCRSPHLNIDNLRDALFGAEIIKKHGLKTPKQLVDWMMAQNDTLAHHFQNEDNHKKVNKSALNKAI
;
A
#
# COMPACT_ATOMS: atom_id res chain seq x y z
N VAL A 1 -8.81 15.53 -4.22
CA VAL A 1 -8.38 14.12 -4.11
C VAL A 1 -8.65 13.49 -5.46
N LYS A 2 -7.62 13.03 -6.19
CA LYS A 2 -7.85 12.24 -7.41
C LYS A 2 -8.57 10.97 -6.96
N LEU A 3 -9.82 10.81 -7.36
CA LEU A 3 -10.43 9.49 -7.36
C LEU A 3 -9.75 8.76 -8.52
N VAL A 4 -9.46 7.47 -8.35
CA VAL A 4 -8.86 6.66 -9.42
C VAL A 4 -9.74 6.78 -10.66
N ASP A 5 -9.36 7.60 -11.63
CA ASP A 5 -10.07 7.73 -12.90
C ASP A 5 -9.54 6.62 -13.80
N MET A 6 -10.23 5.49 -13.82
CA MET A 6 -9.94 4.36 -14.72
C MET A 6 -11.15 4.06 -15.60
N PRO A 7 -11.47 4.95 -16.57
CA PRO A 7 -12.48 4.64 -17.57
C PRO A 7 -12.04 3.41 -18.38
N GLY A 8 -12.75 2.29 -18.23
CA GLY A 8 -12.67 1.12 -19.10
C GLY A 8 -11.81 -0.07 -18.63
N VAL A 9 -11.01 0.05 -17.56
CA VAL A 9 -10.06 -1.01 -17.14
C VAL A 9 -10.46 -1.70 -15.82
N ALA A 10 -11.14 -1.00 -14.91
CA ALA A 10 -11.76 -1.60 -13.73
C ALA A 10 -13.27 -1.66 -13.86
N THR A 11 -13.88 -2.68 -13.25
CA THR A 11 -15.32 -2.63 -12.98
C THR A 11 -15.58 -1.52 -11.94
N LYS A 12 -16.75 -0.86 -12.04
CA LYS A 12 -17.16 0.17 -11.05
C LYS A 12 -17.16 -0.37 -9.61
N GLY A 13 -17.36 -1.69 -9.45
CA GLY A 13 -17.29 -2.37 -8.16
C GLY A 13 -15.88 -2.40 -7.59
N ASP A 14 -14.90 -2.85 -8.38
CA ASP A 14 -13.50 -2.96 -7.96
C ASP A 14 -12.93 -1.58 -7.62
N GLN A 15 -13.24 -0.57 -8.44
CA GLN A 15 -12.84 0.81 -8.21
C GLN A 15 -13.38 1.33 -6.86
N LYS A 16 -14.64 1.03 -6.53
CA LYS A 16 -15.24 1.39 -5.25
C LYS A 16 -14.54 0.69 -4.09
N ILE A 17 -14.27 -0.61 -4.23
CA ILE A 17 -13.58 -1.41 -3.21
C ILE A 17 -12.19 -0.84 -2.92
N ILE A 18 -11.38 -0.57 -3.95
CA ILE A 18 -10.03 -0.01 -3.83
C ILE A 18 -10.06 1.38 -3.20
N ASN A 19 -10.94 2.26 -3.69
CA ASN A 19 -11.03 3.63 -3.19
C ASN A 19 -11.43 3.67 -1.70
N GLU A 20 -12.42 2.86 -1.31
CA GLU A 20 -12.86 2.77 0.08
C GLU A 20 -11.79 2.13 0.97
N ALA A 21 -11.13 1.05 0.53
CA ALA A 21 -10.08 0.39 1.29
C ALA A 21 -8.87 1.30 1.51
N ALA A 22 -8.39 1.98 0.47
CA ALA A 22 -7.29 2.94 0.56
C ALA A 22 -7.62 4.10 1.50
N THR A 23 -8.85 4.61 1.45
CA THR A 23 -9.31 5.68 2.36
C THR A 23 -9.38 5.20 3.82
N ARG A 24 -9.85 3.97 4.06
CA ARG A 24 -9.85 3.36 5.40
C ARG A 24 -8.44 3.19 5.94
N LEU A 25 -7.50 2.76 5.10
CA LEU A 25 -6.10 2.59 5.49
C LEU A 25 -5.45 3.94 5.82
N GLN A 26 -5.67 4.97 5.01
CA GLN A 26 -5.19 6.32 5.28
C GLN A 26 -5.74 6.89 6.59
N LYS A 27 -7.04 6.68 6.88
CA LYS A 27 -7.63 7.10 8.15
C LYS A 27 -7.05 6.35 9.35
N ARG A 28 -6.67 5.08 9.18
CA ARG A 28 -6.09 4.25 10.24
C ARG A 28 -4.63 4.60 10.52
N PHE A 29 -3.86 4.97 9.50
CA PHE A 29 -2.43 5.27 9.61
C PHE A 29 -2.07 6.59 8.93
N PRO A 30 -2.60 7.74 9.42
CA PRO A 30 -2.46 9.03 8.72
C PRO A 30 -0.99 9.43 8.51
N ASP A 31 -0.13 9.17 9.49
CA ASP A 31 1.29 9.56 9.47
C ASP A 31 2.11 8.85 8.37
N MET A 32 1.65 7.68 7.92
CA MET A 32 2.28 6.97 6.80
C MET A 32 2.01 7.64 5.47
N PHE A 33 0.93 8.42 5.33
CA PHE A 33 0.50 8.95 4.04
C PHE A 33 1.03 10.37 3.79
N LYS A 34 1.62 10.57 2.60
CA LYS A 34 2.03 11.89 2.10
C LYS A 34 1.32 12.21 0.78
N GLN A 35 1.05 13.50 0.58
CA GLN A 35 0.39 13.99 -0.63
C GLN A 35 1.27 13.88 -1.89
N SER A 36 2.60 13.88 -1.74
CA SER A 36 3.53 13.75 -2.86
C SER A 36 3.45 12.34 -3.47
N GLN A 37 3.28 12.26 -4.79
CA GLN A 37 3.38 11.01 -5.55
C GLN A 37 4.82 10.48 -5.66
N GLN A 38 5.82 11.33 -5.40
CA GLN A 38 7.24 10.96 -5.36
C GLN A 38 7.73 10.70 -3.93
N CYS A 39 6.83 10.29 -3.03
CA CYS A 39 7.20 9.99 -1.65
C CYS A 39 8.21 8.84 -1.59
N ARG A 40 9.22 9.00 -0.73
CA ARG A 40 10.19 7.93 -0.42
C ARG A 40 9.66 7.10 0.76
N SER A 41 10.08 5.84 0.80
CA SER A 41 9.92 4.99 1.98
C SER A 41 10.38 5.73 3.25
N PRO A 42 9.63 5.67 4.37
CA PRO A 42 8.49 4.78 4.64
C PRO A 42 7.12 5.36 4.23
N HIS A 43 7.07 6.53 3.59
CA HIS A 43 5.82 7.19 3.28
C HIS A 43 5.17 6.65 2.01
N LEU A 44 3.83 6.65 2.02
CA LEU A 44 3.00 6.15 0.95
C LEU A 44 2.09 7.26 0.41
N ASN A 45 1.84 7.26 -0.89
CA ASN A 45 0.83 8.12 -1.49
C ASN A 45 -0.44 7.33 -1.73
N ILE A 46 -1.60 7.95 -1.47
CA ILE A 46 -2.89 7.27 -1.60
C ILE A 46 -3.20 6.89 -3.06
N ASP A 47 -2.81 7.71 -4.03
CA ASP A 47 -3.07 7.40 -5.45
C ASP A 47 -2.14 6.29 -5.92
N ASN A 48 -0.84 6.35 -5.58
CA ASN A 48 0.10 5.26 -5.87
C ASN A 48 -0.35 3.93 -5.25
N LEU A 49 -0.90 3.96 -4.03
CA LEU A 49 -1.46 2.76 -3.39
C LEU A 49 -2.61 2.19 -4.23
N ARG A 50 -3.56 3.04 -4.65
CA ARG A 50 -4.71 2.57 -5.41
C ARG A 50 -4.31 2.01 -6.78
N ASP A 51 -3.38 2.67 -7.46
CA ASP A 51 -2.83 2.21 -8.74
C ASP A 51 -2.09 0.88 -8.59
N ALA A 52 -1.32 0.71 -7.51
CA ALA A 52 -0.64 -0.55 -7.22
C ALA A 52 -1.62 -1.69 -6.90
N LEU A 53 -2.65 -1.43 -6.08
CA LEU A 53 -3.70 -2.41 -5.76
C LEU A 53 -4.45 -2.85 -7.02
N PHE A 54 -4.68 -1.91 -7.93
CA PHE A 54 -5.32 -2.20 -9.22
C PHE A 54 -4.40 -2.97 -10.15
N GLY A 55 -3.17 -2.49 -10.39
CA GLY A 55 -2.21 -3.09 -11.31
C GLY A 55 -1.78 -4.50 -10.90
N ALA A 56 -1.82 -4.82 -9.61
CA ALA A 56 -1.56 -6.17 -9.12
C ALA A 56 -2.77 -7.12 -9.26
N GLU A 57 -3.94 -6.62 -9.65
CA GLU A 57 -5.21 -7.35 -9.81
C GLU A 57 -5.63 -8.14 -8.55
N ILE A 58 -5.33 -7.58 -7.36
CA ILE A 58 -5.45 -8.27 -6.08
C ILE A 58 -6.88 -8.69 -5.78
N ILE A 59 -7.85 -7.85 -6.17
CA ILE A 59 -9.28 -8.14 -6.02
C ILE A 59 -9.68 -9.41 -6.77
N LYS A 60 -9.26 -9.55 -8.04
CA LYS A 60 -9.56 -10.71 -8.87
C LYS A 60 -8.80 -11.94 -8.38
N LYS A 61 -7.51 -11.80 -8.07
CA LYS A 61 -6.64 -12.90 -7.63
C LYS A 61 -7.06 -13.53 -6.31
N HIS A 62 -7.48 -12.72 -5.35
CA HIS A 62 -7.86 -13.19 -4.01
C HIS A 62 -9.37 -13.23 -3.78
N GLY A 63 -10.18 -12.94 -4.80
CA GLY A 63 -11.65 -12.97 -4.71
C GLY A 63 -12.23 -12.00 -3.68
N LEU A 64 -11.60 -10.83 -3.49
CA LEU A 64 -11.95 -9.89 -2.44
C LEU A 64 -13.19 -9.07 -2.83
N LYS A 65 -14.33 -9.31 -2.18
CA LYS A 65 -15.61 -8.71 -2.57
C LYS A 65 -15.94 -7.43 -1.81
N THR A 66 -15.21 -7.13 -0.75
CA THR A 66 -15.51 -5.99 0.13
C THR A 66 -14.27 -5.15 0.46
N PRO A 67 -14.44 -3.84 0.71
CA PRO A 67 -13.34 -2.97 1.14
C PRO A 67 -12.68 -3.44 2.44
N LYS A 68 -13.46 -4.02 3.36
CA LYS A 68 -12.94 -4.56 4.62
C LYS A 68 -12.02 -5.74 4.37
N GLN A 69 -12.42 -6.69 3.53
CA GLN A 69 -11.58 -7.84 3.17
C GLN A 69 -10.26 -7.41 2.52
N LEU A 70 -10.27 -6.35 1.70
CA LEU A 70 -9.03 -5.83 1.12
C LEU A 70 -8.10 -5.21 2.17
N VAL A 71 -8.65 -4.49 3.15
CA VAL A 71 -7.87 -3.97 4.28
C VAL A 71 -7.30 -5.10 5.14
N ASP A 72 -8.13 -6.09 5.50
CA ASP A 72 -7.70 -7.23 6.31
C ASP A 72 -6.61 -8.05 5.59
N TRP A 73 -6.74 -8.22 4.27
CA TRP A 73 -5.70 -8.84 3.45
C TRP A 73 -4.40 -8.04 3.46
N MET A 74 -4.45 -6.71 3.29
CA MET A 74 -3.25 -5.85 3.35
C MET A 74 -2.55 -5.95 4.71
N MET A 75 -3.32 -5.99 5.80
CA MET A 75 -2.76 -6.17 7.15
C MET A 75 -2.11 -7.55 7.31
N ALA A 76 -2.77 -8.62 6.87
CA ALA A 76 -2.20 -9.96 6.93
C ALA A 76 -0.90 -10.10 6.10
N GLN A 77 -0.84 -9.44 4.94
CA GLN A 77 0.41 -9.36 4.17
C GLN A 77 1.49 -8.59 4.92
N ASN A 78 1.14 -7.48 5.58
CA ASN A 78 2.08 -6.72 6.40
C ASN A 78 2.62 -7.54 7.58
N ASP A 79 1.77 -8.33 8.25
CA ASP A 79 2.19 -9.21 9.33
C ASP A 79 3.10 -10.34 8.81
N THR A 80 2.78 -10.91 7.66
CA THR A 80 3.63 -11.91 6.99
C THR A 80 5.00 -11.33 6.67
N LEU A 81 5.04 -10.12 6.10
CA LEU A 81 6.29 -9.42 5.82
C LEU A 81 7.06 -9.10 7.12
N ALA A 82 6.38 -8.65 8.17
CA ALA A 82 7.00 -8.40 9.47
C ALA A 82 7.70 -9.65 10.00
N HIS A 83 7.08 -10.83 9.92
CA HIS A 83 7.72 -12.09 10.31
C HIS A 83 8.93 -12.44 9.43
N HIS A 84 8.85 -12.22 8.11
CA HIS A 84 9.99 -12.43 7.22
C HIS A 84 11.18 -11.50 7.52
N PHE A 85 10.92 -10.24 7.88
CA PHE A 85 11.96 -9.27 8.19
C PHE A 85 12.43 -9.31 9.66
N GLN A 86 11.65 -9.91 10.56
CA GLN A 86 12.05 -10.16 11.95
C GLN A 86 13.04 -11.32 12.08
N ASN A 87 12.95 -12.34 11.22
CA ASN A 87 13.69 -13.58 11.43
C ASN A 87 15.12 -13.62 10.85
N GLU A 88 15.48 -12.95 9.74
CA GLU A 88 16.86 -13.10 9.20
C GLU A 88 17.44 -11.87 8.46
N ASP A 89 18.64 -11.45 8.89
CA ASP A 89 19.77 -10.90 8.12
C ASP A 89 19.68 -9.66 7.21
N ASN A 90 18.54 -9.00 7.01
CA ASN A 90 18.48 -7.81 6.14
C ASN A 90 19.05 -6.50 6.73
N HIS A 91 19.35 -6.46 8.03
CA HIS A 91 20.02 -5.31 8.66
C HIS A 91 21.45 -5.06 8.12
N LYS A 92 22.05 -6.02 7.39
CA LYS A 92 23.41 -5.92 6.85
C LYS A 92 23.54 -5.17 5.50
N LYS A 93 22.45 -4.66 4.93
CA LYS A 93 22.48 -3.93 3.63
C LYS A 93 22.27 -2.42 3.72
N VAL A 94 22.36 -1.82 4.90
CA VAL A 94 22.45 -0.35 4.98
C VAL A 94 23.91 0.05 4.72
N ASN A 95 24.19 0.59 3.53
CA ASN A 95 25.51 1.12 3.20
C ASN A 95 25.87 2.21 4.24
N LYS A 96 27.01 2.05 4.94
CA LYS A 96 27.49 2.97 5.99
C LYS A 96 27.47 4.45 5.56
N SER A 97 27.62 4.71 4.26
CA SER A 97 27.54 6.06 3.69
C SER A 97 26.16 6.72 3.84
N ALA A 98 25.07 5.94 3.84
CA ALA A 98 23.72 6.46 4.07
C ALA A 98 23.48 6.79 5.56
N LEU A 99 24.13 6.07 6.47
CA LEU A 99 24.03 6.30 7.91
C LEU A 99 24.70 7.62 8.33
N ASN A 100 25.88 7.91 7.76
CA ASN A 100 26.65 9.10 8.10
C ASN A 100 26.09 10.42 7.55
N LYS A 101 25.07 10.39 6.67
CA LYS A 101 24.40 11.60 6.16
C LYS A 101 23.14 11.99 6.94
N ALA A 102 22.76 11.19 7.93
CA ALA A 102 21.56 11.41 8.75
C ALA A 102 21.87 11.96 10.16
N ILE A 103 23.16 12.15 10.48
CA ILE A 103 23.68 12.84 11.68
C ILE A 103 24.25 14.16 11.21
#